data_AF-A0A317JS94-F1
#
_entry.id   AF-A0A317JS94-F1
#
_cell.length_a   1.000
_cell.length_b   1.000
_cell.length_c   1.000
_cell.angle_alpha   90.00
_cell.angle_beta   90.00
_cell.angle_gamma   90.00
#
_symmetry.space_group_name_H-M   'P 1'
#
loop_
_entity.id
_entity.type
_entity.pdbx_description
1 polymer ?
#
loop_
_entity_poly.entity_id
_entity_poly.type
_entity_poly.pdbx_seq_one_letter_code
_entity_poly.pdbx_strand_id
1 'polypeptide(L)'
;MVFRSYTPKWTYLLILFGVLPFAIVAAVLQKRVKAPAWPFCQECGRLRTRRLLIGVGLVVFAILAAVVAAAVLPDDGSAAGPATLLFVLMIIAGLGIAGTAGYGPVASGYVSNDGQTVHFRRAHERFAAQAADMRSAVEQQWAAQQQWQQPSHGQAWPAQQPPAQDWQTPQQPPAQGWPTQQPPPQTWQGQPQGPQRP
;
A
#
# COMPACT_ATOMS: atom_id res chain seq x y z
N MET A 1 56.03 -0.92 -17.88
CA MET A 1 55.31 0.17 -17.21
C MET A 1 53.91 0.22 -17.78
N VAL A 2 52.88 0.09 -16.93
CA VAL A 2 51.47 0.05 -17.38
C VAL A 2 50.85 1.40 -17.04
N PHE A 3 50.51 2.16 -18.07
CA PHE A 3 49.75 3.40 -17.93
C PHE A 3 48.27 3.03 -17.89
N ARG A 4 47.60 3.27 -16.76
CA ARG A 4 46.15 3.16 -16.64
C ARG A 4 45.55 4.55 -16.88
N SER A 5 44.65 4.64 -17.85
CA SER A 5 43.80 5.83 -18.01
C SER A 5 42.87 5.96 -16.80
N TYR A 6 42.76 7.17 -16.27
CA TYR A 6 41.80 7.47 -15.20
C TYR A 6 40.39 7.24 -15.74
N THR A 7 39.54 6.63 -14.92
CA THR A 7 38.11 6.53 -15.22
C THR A 7 37.54 7.95 -15.30
N PRO A 8 36.90 8.31 -16.43
CA PRO A 8 36.42 9.66 -16.63
C PRO A 8 35.27 9.95 -15.65
N LYS A 9 35.24 11.18 -15.12
CA LYS A 9 34.31 11.58 -14.03
C LYS A 9 32.82 11.33 -14.37
N TRP A 10 32.45 11.30 -15.65
CA TRP A 10 31.08 11.00 -16.09
C TRP A 10 30.63 9.54 -15.81
N THR A 11 31.55 8.59 -15.66
CA THR A 11 31.19 7.19 -15.35
C THR A 11 30.42 7.07 -14.03
N TYR A 12 30.65 7.97 -13.06
CA TYR A 12 29.87 7.99 -11.81
C TYR A 12 28.40 8.36 -12.02
N LEU A 13 28.06 9.11 -13.08
CA LEU A 13 26.67 9.40 -13.44
C LEU A 13 25.93 8.13 -13.85
N LEU A 14 26.62 7.14 -14.44
CA LEU A 14 26.01 5.86 -14.82
C LEU A 14 25.55 5.05 -13.60
N ILE A 15 26.26 5.14 -12.47
CA ILE A 15 25.83 4.47 -11.22
C ILE A 15 24.51 5.08 -10.73
N LEU A 16 24.40 6.41 -10.74
CA LEU A 16 23.16 7.11 -10.40
C LEU A 16 22.03 6.71 -11.37
N PHE A 17 22.35 6.62 -12.67
CA PHE A 17 21.43 6.22 -13.71
C PHE A 17 20.99 4.75 -13.63
N GLY A 18 21.73 3.88 -12.94
CA GLY A 18 21.32 2.50 -12.67
C GLY A 18 20.46 2.37 -11.42
N VAL A 19 20.85 3.06 -10.33
CA VAL A 19 20.14 2.99 -9.03
C VAL A 19 18.77 3.65 -9.09
N LEU A 20 18.66 4.80 -9.78
CA LEU A 20 17.41 5.54 -9.88
C LEU A 20 16.27 4.74 -10.55
N PRO A 21 16.42 4.18 -11.76
CA PRO A 21 15.35 3.39 -12.39
C PRO A 21 15.06 2.10 -11.61
N PHE A 22 16.07 1.46 -11.01
CA PHE A 22 15.82 0.31 -10.13
C PHE A 22 14.92 0.70 -8.94
N ALA A 23 15.20 1.82 -8.27
CA ALA A 23 14.39 2.30 -7.16
C ALA A 23 12.96 2.67 -7.61
N ILE A 24 12.81 3.26 -8.79
CA ILE A 24 11.50 3.57 -9.40
C ILE A 24 10.73 2.28 -9.67
N VAL A 25 11.34 1.31 -10.36
CA VAL A 25 10.71 0.02 -10.67
C VAL A 25 10.33 -0.72 -9.38
N ALA A 26 11.21 -0.77 -8.40
CA ALA A 26 10.92 -1.36 -7.09
C ALA A 26 9.74 -0.64 -6.39
N ALA A 27 9.67 0.69 -6.46
CA ALA A 27 8.56 1.46 -5.89
C ALA A 27 7.24 1.25 -6.63
N VAL A 28 7.27 1.03 -7.95
CA VAL A 28 6.08 0.75 -8.77
C VAL A 28 5.58 -0.67 -8.56
N LEU A 29 6.48 -1.65 -8.45
CA LEU A 29 6.13 -3.05 -8.19
C LEU A 29 5.61 -3.30 -6.77
N GLN A 30 5.85 -2.37 -5.83
CA GLN A 30 5.25 -2.44 -4.50
C GLN A 30 3.73 -2.26 -4.59
N LYS A 31 2.99 -3.36 -4.40
CA LYS A 31 1.55 -3.31 -4.15
C LYS A 31 1.29 -2.53 -2.86
N ARG A 32 0.64 -1.37 -2.96
CA ARG A 32 0.25 -0.55 -1.80
C ARG A 32 -1.25 -0.67 -1.57
N VAL A 33 -1.63 -1.26 -0.44
CA VAL A 33 -3.02 -1.22 0.03
C VAL A 33 -3.22 0.06 0.83
N LYS A 34 -4.12 0.94 0.38
CA LYS A 34 -4.54 2.11 1.15
C LYS A 34 -5.63 1.67 2.12
N ALA A 35 -5.34 1.67 3.42
CA ALA A 35 -6.33 1.50 4.46
C ALA A 35 -6.70 2.88 5.04
N PRO A 36 -7.81 3.51 4.59
CA PRO A 36 -8.14 4.89 4.93
C PRO A 36 -8.46 5.10 6.43
N ALA A 37 -8.87 4.04 7.12
CA ALA A 37 -9.21 4.07 8.54
C ALA A 37 -8.18 3.35 9.43
N TRP A 38 -6.93 3.20 8.98
CA TRP A 38 -5.92 2.54 9.80
C TRP A 38 -5.61 3.38 11.04
N PRO A 39 -5.84 2.88 12.27
CA PRO A 39 -5.59 3.63 13.49
C PRO A 39 -4.09 3.70 13.74
N PHE A 40 -3.39 4.58 13.02
CA PHE A 40 -2.00 4.87 13.31
C PHE A 40 -1.91 5.68 14.61
N CYS A 41 -1.14 5.17 15.56
CA CYS A 41 -0.74 5.96 16.72
C CYS A 41 0.00 7.22 16.24
N GLN A 42 -0.33 8.38 16.81
CA GLN A 42 0.35 9.66 16.54
C GLN A 42 1.87 9.55 16.73
N GLU A 43 2.30 8.77 17.73
CA GLU A 43 3.72 8.53 18.02
C GLU A 43 4.42 7.78 16.87
N CYS A 44 3.73 6.82 16.24
CA CYS A 44 4.24 6.09 15.07
C CYS A 44 4.42 7.03 13.87
N GLY A 45 3.53 8.01 13.70
CA GLY A 45 3.67 9.07 12.71
C GLY A 45 4.93 9.91 12.93
N ARG A 46 5.19 10.30 14.18
CA ARG A 46 6.37 11.11 14.54
C ARG A 46 7.69 10.37 14.32
N LEU A 47 7.75 9.09 14.72
CA LEU A 47 8.89 8.21 14.46
C LEU A 47 9.19 8.08 12.97
N ARG A 48 8.14 7.93 12.16
CA ARG A 48 8.27 7.85 10.70
C ARG A 48 8.83 9.14 10.12
N THR A 49 8.24 10.28 10.44
CA THR A 49 8.70 11.58 9.93
C THR A 49 10.14 11.84 10.34
N ARG A 50 10.52 11.49 11.56
CA ARG A 50 11.91 11.61 12.03
C ARG A 50 12.88 10.73 11.25
N ARG A 51 12.56 9.45 11.01
CA ARG A 51 13.41 8.55 10.21
C ARG A 51 13.51 9.00 8.75
N LEU A 52 12.41 9.48 8.17
CA LEU A 52 12.37 9.99 6.81
C LEU A 52 13.22 11.26 6.68
N LEU A 53 13.08 12.21 7.62
CA LEU A 53 13.91 13.41 7.68
C LEU A 53 15.39 13.08 7.87
N ILE A 54 15.73 12.12 8.72
CA ILE A 54 17.12 11.67 8.90
C ILE A 54 17.65 11.06 7.60
N GLY A 55 16.92 10.12 7.00
CA GLY A 55 17.36 9.45 5.77
C GLY A 55 17.50 10.42 4.59
N VAL A 56 16.49 11.26 4.34
CA VAL A 56 16.53 12.28 3.28
C VAL A 56 17.60 13.33 3.57
N GLY A 57 17.69 13.80 4.81
CA GLY A 57 18.72 14.76 5.22
C GLY A 57 20.13 14.24 4.98
N LEU A 58 20.38 12.96 5.26
CA LEU A 58 21.68 12.32 5.05
C LEU A 58 22.02 12.18 3.55
N VAL A 59 21.04 11.84 2.71
CA VAL A 59 21.23 11.81 1.24
C VAL A 59 21.51 13.21 0.69
N VAL A 60 20.73 14.21 1.09
CA VAL A 60 20.93 15.61 0.65
C VAL A 60 22.28 16.13 1.12
N PHE A 61 22.65 15.85 2.38
CA PHE A 61 23.95 16.21 2.95
C PHE A 61 25.11 15.55 2.20
N ALA A 62 24.99 14.25 1.88
CA ALA A 62 26.01 13.55 1.10
C ALA A 62 26.21 14.22 -0.27
N ILE A 63 25.11 14.53 -0.99
CA ILE A 63 25.16 15.20 -2.30
C ILE A 63 25.83 16.57 -2.19
N LEU A 64 25.44 17.39 -1.20
CA LEU A 64 26.05 18.69 -0.97
C LEU A 64 27.54 18.57 -0.64
N ALA A 65 27.92 17.62 0.22
CA ALA A 65 29.31 17.37 0.58
C ALA A 65 30.14 16.97 -0.64
N ALA A 66 29.59 16.17 -1.56
CA ALA A 66 30.29 15.79 -2.80
C ALA A 66 30.47 16.97 -3.75
N VAL A 67 29.46 17.83 -3.89
CA VAL A 67 29.56 19.05 -4.71
C VAL A 67 30.61 20.01 -4.15
N VAL A 68 30.61 20.23 -2.83
CA VAL A 68 31.61 21.08 -2.17
C VAL A 68 33.00 20.46 -2.29
N ALA A 69 33.15 19.15 -2.05
CA ALA A 69 34.41 18.46 -2.19
C ALA A 69 34.96 18.56 -3.63
N ALA A 70 34.11 18.41 -4.64
CA ALA A 70 34.51 18.55 -6.04
C ALA A 70 34.94 19.98 -6.42
N ALA A 71 34.46 21.00 -5.70
CA ALA A 71 34.81 22.39 -5.94
C ALA A 71 36.09 22.84 -5.20
N VAL A 72 36.40 22.21 -4.07
CA VAL A 72 37.47 22.66 -3.16
C VAL A 72 38.73 21.77 -3.22
N LEU A 73 38.60 20.47 -3.53
CA LEU A 73 39.76 19.58 -3.54
C LEU A 73 40.55 19.71 -4.85
N PRO A 74 41.88 19.87 -4.77
CA PRO A 74 42.75 19.80 -5.95
C PRO A 74 42.73 18.39 -6.55
N ASP A 75 42.99 18.27 -7.87
CA ASP A 75 42.96 17.01 -8.65
C ASP A 75 44.11 16.02 -8.29
N ASP A 76 44.64 16.11 -7.08
CA ASP A 76 45.70 15.26 -6.54
C ASP A 76 45.11 13.87 -6.26
N GLY A 77 45.22 12.97 -7.25
CA GLY A 77 44.41 11.74 -7.37
C GLY A 77 44.52 10.70 -6.25
N SER A 78 45.30 10.91 -5.19
CA SER A 78 45.43 9.95 -4.07
C SER A 78 44.22 9.98 -3.11
N ALA A 79 43.54 11.11 -2.95
CA ALA A 79 42.40 11.26 -2.04
C ALA A 79 41.03 10.96 -2.69
N ALA A 80 40.96 10.95 -4.02
CA ALA A 80 39.70 10.81 -4.76
C ALA A 80 39.05 9.43 -4.56
N GLY A 81 39.84 8.36 -4.49
CA GLY A 81 39.35 6.99 -4.31
C GLY A 81 38.60 6.80 -2.98
N PRO A 82 39.24 7.03 -1.83
CA PRO A 82 38.60 6.92 -0.52
C PRO A 82 37.38 7.81 -0.35
N ALA A 83 37.43 9.05 -0.83
CA ALA A 83 36.31 10.00 -0.75
C ALA A 83 35.07 9.52 -1.52
N THR A 84 35.29 8.97 -2.72
CA THR A 84 34.19 8.40 -3.53
C THR A 84 33.55 7.20 -2.85
N LEU A 85 34.35 6.33 -2.24
CA LEU A 85 33.86 5.14 -1.54
C LEU A 85 33.03 5.52 -0.31
N LEU A 86 33.50 6.50 0.47
CA LEU A 86 32.76 7.08 1.59
C LEU A 86 31.43 7.68 1.15
N PHE A 87 31.42 8.43 0.06
CA PHE A 87 30.20 9.02 -0.50
C PHE A 87 29.18 7.95 -0.91
N VAL A 88 29.62 6.91 -1.63
CA VAL A 88 28.74 5.80 -2.03
C VAL A 88 28.19 5.06 -0.80
N LEU A 89 29.02 4.78 0.20
CA LEU A 89 28.57 4.17 1.45
C LEU A 89 27.56 5.06 2.19
N MET A 90 27.76 6.38 2.20
CA MET A 90 26.81 7.31 2.82
C MET A 90 25.47 7.32 2.09
N ILE A 91 25.47 7.29 0.75
CA ILE A 91 24.23 7.18 -0.04
C ILE A 91 23.52 5.86 0.26
N ILE A 92 24.24 4.73 0.25
CA ILE A 92 23.65 3.42 0.55
C ILE A 92 23.07 3.39 1.96
N ALA A 93 23.79 3.92 2.96
CA ALA A 93 23.32 4.01 4.33
C ALA A 93 22.08 4.92 4.44
N GLY A 94 22.09 6.08 3.78
CA GLY A 94 20.97 7.01 3.71
C GLY A 94 19.72 6.37 3.08
N LEU A 95 19.87 5.69 1.94
CA LEU A 95 18.79 4.95 1.30
C LEU A 95 18.29 3.79 2.16
N GLY A 96 19.19 3.05 2.83
CA GLY A 96 18.83 1.98 3.74
C GLY A 96 17.94 2.49 4.87
N ILE A 97 18.35 3.58 5.54
CA ILE A 97 17.56 4.20 6.61
C ILE A 97 16.24 4.74 6.08
N ALA A 98 16.24 5.46 4.95
CA ALA A 98 15.02 5.98 4.34
C ALA A 98 14.05 4.87 3.92
N GLY A 99 14.55 3.74 3.40
CA GLY A 99 13.76 2.57 3.03
C GLY A 99 13.06 1.93 4.24
N THR A 100 13.70 1.95 5.41
CA THR A 100 13.08 1.46 6.66
C THR A 100 12.00 2.39 7.23
N ALA A 101 11.85 3.60 6.71
CA ALA A 101 10.78 4.53 7.09
C ALA A 101 9.41 4.21 6.45
N GLY A 102 9.34 3.14 5.63
CA GLY A 102 8.08 2.62 5.10
C GLY A 102 7.11 2.20 6.21
N TYR A 103 5.81 2.17 5.88
CA TYR A 103 4.78 1.72 6.82
C TYR A 103 4.86 0.23 7.17
N GLY A 104 5.41 -0.60 6.26
CA GLY A 104 5.52 -2.05 6.43
C GLY A 104 6.35 -2.45 7.67
N PRO A 105 7.59 -1.96 7.81
CA PRO A 105 8.41 -2.23 9.00
C PRO A 105 7.80 -1.75 10.32
N VAL A 106 7.11 -0.60 10.31
CA VAL A 106 6.55 0.01 11.53
C VAL A 106 5.32 -0.77 12.03
N ALA A 107 4.47 -1.24 11.12
CA ALA A 107 3.34 -2.09 11.49
C ALA A 107 3.76 -3.55 11.77
N SER A 108 5.00 -3.94 11.46
CA SER A 108 5.45 -5.36 11.40
C SER A 108 4.52 -6.25 10.57
N GLY A 109 3.80 -5.62 9.63
CA GLY A 109 2.75 -6.21 8.84
C GLY A 109 3.24 -6.44 7.42
N TYR A 110 3.13 -7.66 6.89
CA TYR A 110 3.31 -7.91 5.47
C TYR A 110 1.98 -8.33 4.84
N VAL A 111 1.69 -7.78 3.67
CA VAL A 111 0.54 -8.18 2.86
C VAL A 111 0.94 -9.44 2.11
N SER A 112 0.08 -10.45 2.10
CA SER A 112 0.28 -11.64 1.27
C SER A 112 0.29 -11.27 -0.22
N ASN A 113 0.90 -12.10 -1.07
CA ASN A 113 1.10 -11.82 -2.51
C ASN A 113 -0.21 -11.63 -3.28
N ASP A 114 -1.26 -12.29 -2.83
CA ASP A 114 -2.64 -12.20 -3.31
C ASP A 114 -3.34 -10.90 -2.91
N GLY A 115 -2.81 -10.17 -1.92
CA GLY A 115 -3.37 -8.91 -1.44
C GLY A 115 -4.58 -9.07 -0.52
N GLN A 116 -4.97 -10.30 -0.17
CA GLN A 116 -6.20 -10.56 0.61
C GLN A 116 -5.98 -10.54 2.10
N THR A 117 -4.78 -10.91 2.56
CA THR A 117 -4.46 -11.03 3.99
C THR A 117 -3.27 -10.16 4.36
N VAL A 118 -3.31 -9.63 5.59
CA VAL A 118 -2.20 -8.89 6.20
C VAL A 118 -1.75 -9.65 7.44
N HIS A 119 -0.49 -10.07 7.45
CA HIS A 119 0.13 -10.82 8.53
C HIS A 119 0.92 -9.90 9.43
N PHE A 120 0.63 -9.89 10.72
CA PHE A 120 1.36 -9.11 11.72
C PHE A 120 2.26 -10.04 12.53
N ARG A 121 3.57 -9.82 12.51
CA ARG A 121 4.52 -10.69 13.23
C ARG A 121 4.41 -10.56 14.76
N ARG A 122 4.04 -9.37 15.26
CA ARG A 122 3.83 -9.07 16.69
C ARG A 122 2.71 -8.03 16.87
N ALA A 123 1.47 -8.44 16.65
CA ALA A 123 0.32 -7.61 17.00
C ALA A 123 0.23 -7.43 18.52
N HIS A 124 -0.06 -6.21 18.99
CA HIS A 124 -0.38 -5.97 20.40
C HIS A 124 -1.70 -6.67 20.75
N GLU A 125 -1.82 -7.26 21.94
CA GLU A 125 -2.98 -8.06 22.35
C GLU A 125 -4.32 -7.31 22.18
N ARG A 126 -4.37 -6.04 22.61
CA ARG A 126 -5.54 -5.17 22.40
C ARG A 126 -5.94 -5.01 20.93
N PHE A 127 -4.96 -4.91 20.03
CA PHE A 127 -5.23 -4.82 18.59
C PHE A 127 -5.74 -6.16 18.06
N ALA A 128 -5.16 -7.28 18.51
CA ALA A 128 -5.59 -8.61 18.11
C ALA A 128 -7.04 -8.89 18.56
N ALA A 129 -7.41 -8.51 19.78
CA ALA A 129 -8.77 -8.61 20.29
C ALA A 129 -9.74 -7.74 19.45
N GLN A 130 -9.42 -6.47 19.24
CA GLN A 130 -10.26 -5.57 18.45
C GLN A 130 -10.41 -6.03 16.99
N ALA A 131 -9.36 -6.59 16.40
CA ALA A 131 -9.42 -7.15 15.05
C ALA A 131 -10.29 -8.40 14.97
N ALA A 132 -10.31 -9.24 16.02
CA ALA A 132 -11.21 -10.39 16.11
C ALA A 132 -12.68 -9.95 16.23
N ASP A 133 -12.95 -8.94 17.06
CA ASP A 133 -14.30 -8.37 17.23
C ASP A 133 -14.83 -7.74 15.92
N MET A 134 -13.97 -7.04 15.17
CA MET A 134 -14.35 -6.47 13.88
C MET A 134 -14.64 -7.56 12.84
N ARG A 135 -13.88 -8.66 12.82
CA ARG A 135 -14.12 -9.78 11.88
C ARG A 135 -15.47 -10.42 12.13
N SER A 136 -15.81 -10.72 13.38
CA SER A 136 -17.09 -11.33 13.71
C SER A 136 -18.27 -10.39 13.38
N ALA A 137 -18.12 -9.08 13.59
CA ALA A 137 -19.13 -8.10 13.19
C ALA A 137 -19.35 -8.06 11.67
N VAL A 138 -18.27 -8.10 10.88
CA VAL A 138 -18.36 -8.15 9.40
C VAL A 138 -18.97 -9.46 8.93
N GLU A 139 -18.61 -10.60 9.53
CA GLU A 139 -19.20 -11.91 9.22
C GLU A 139 -20.70 -11.93 9.50
N GLN A 140 -21.15 -11.37 10.62
CA GLN A 140 -22.58 -11.24 10.93
C GLN A 140 -23.33 -10.37 9.91
N GLN A 141 -22.73 -9.25 9.48
CA GLN A 141 -23.30 -8.40 8.44
C GLN A 141 -23.41 -9.14 7.10
N TRP A 142 -22.40 -9.93 6.74
CA TRP A 142 -22.39 -10.73 5.52
C TRP A 142 -23.45 -11.84 5.56
N ALA A 143 -23.59 -12.53 6.70
CA ALA A 143 -24.60 -13.57 6.90
C ALA A 143 -26.03 -12.99 6.81
N ALA A 144 -26.28 -11.83 7.42
CA ALA A 144 -27.55 -11.14 7.30
C ALA A 144 -27.88 -10.76 5.85
N GLN A 145 -26.89 -10.35 5.05
CA GLN A 145 -27.11 -10.06 3.63
C GLN A 145 -27.40 -11.32 2.81
N GLN A 146 -26.74 -12.44 3.09
CA GLN A 146 -27.04 -13.70 2.39
C GLN A 146 -28.48 -14.17 2.63
N GLN A 147 -29.02 -13.96 3.84
CA GLN A 147 -30.40 -14.31 4.16
C GLN A 147 -31.41 -13.55 3.29
N TRP A 148 -31.14 -12.29 2.95
CA TRP A 148 -31.98 -11.50 2.03
C TRP A 148 -31.81 -11.90 0.57
N GLN A 149 -30.65 -12.46 0.21
CA GLN A 149 -30.38 -12.89 -1.16
C GLN A 149 -30.88 -14.29 -1.48
N GLN A 150 -31.19 -15.12 -0.48
CA GLN A 150 -31.88 -16.39 -0.71
C GLN A 150 -33.26 -16.07 -1.30
N PRO A 151 -33.47 -16.26 -2.61
CA PRO A 151 -34.75 -16.01 -3.20
C PRO A 151 -35.69 -17.00 -2.54
N SER A 152 -36.82 -16.52 -2.06
CA SER A 152 -37.88 -17.30 -1.44
C SER A 152 -38.52 -18.22 -2.49
N HIS A 153 -37.76 -19.20 -2.99
CA HIS A 153 -38.13 -20.15 -4.04
C HIS A 153 -39.22 -21.14 -3.60
N GLY A 154 -39.69 -21.05 -2.34
CA GLY A 154 -40.67 -21.98 -1.77
C GLY A 154 -41.90 -21.33 -1.14
N GLN A 155 -41.98 -20.00 -1.03
CA GLN A 155 -43.26 -19.37 -0.68
C GLN A 155 -44.07 -19.25 -1.96
N ALA A 156 -44.70 -20.37 -2.34
CA ALA A 156 -45.91 -20.33 -3.12
C ALA A 156 -46.85 -19.39 -2.39
N TRP A 157 -46.91 -18.14 -2.85
CA TRP A 157 -47.96 -17.22 -2.47
C TRP A 157 -49.25 -18.01 -2.65
N PRO A 158 -50.10 -18.17 -1.61
CA PRO A 158 -51.41 -18.73 -1.83
C PRO A 158 -52.00 -17.87 -2.93
N ALA A 159 -52.41 -18.50 -4.03
CA ALA A 159 -53.18 -17.86 -5.06
C ALA A 159 -54.46 -17.37 -4.37
N GLN A 160 -54.43 -16.16 -3.83
CA GLN A 160 -55.62 -15.40 -3.53
C GLN A 160 -56.24 -15.17 -4.90
N GLN A 161 -57.13 -16.06 -5.30
CA GLN A 161 -58.06 -15.81 -6.39
C GLN A 161 -58.67 -14.44 -6.08
N PRO A 162 -58.41 -13.42 -6.92
CA PRO A 162 -59.02 -12.12 -6.73
C PRO A 162 -60.54 -12.38 -6.72
N PRO A 163 -61.28 -11.94 -5.69
CA PRO A 163 -62.72 -11.84 -5.85
C PRO A 163 -62.94 -10.99 -7.10
N ALA A 164 -63.78 -11.45 -8.01
CA ALA A 164 -64.09 -10.77 -9.26
C ALA A 164 -64.46 -9.31 -8.95
N GLN A 165 -63.48 -8.41 -9.14
CA GLN A 165 -63.67 -6.98 -9.02
C GLN A 165 -64.09 -6.49 -10.39
N ASP A 166 -65.35 -6.07 -10.42
CA ASP A 166 -65.95 -5.29 -11.49
C ASP A 166 -65.10 -4.04 -11.75
N TRP A 167 -64.80 -3.77 -13.01
CA TRP A 167 -63.77 -2.80 -13.42
C TRP A 167 -64.27 -1.36 -13.25
N GLN A 168 -63.78 -0.64 -12.24
CA GLN A 168 -63.81 0.82 -12.21
C GLN A 168 -62.37 1.34 -12.09
N THR A 169 -61.90 1.95 -13.18
CA THR A 169 -60.55 2.47 -13.40
C THR A 169 -60.27 3.69 -12.50
N PRO A 170 -59.33 3.62 -11.53
CA PRO A 170 -58.82 4.82 -10.86
C PRO A 170 -57.68 5.42 -11.69
N GLN A 171 -57.75 6.73 -11.93
CA GLN A 171 -56.72 7.52 -12.61
C GLN A 171 -55.34 7.35 -11.96
N GLN A 172 -54.34 7.08 -12.80
CA GLN A 172 -52.91 7.06 -12.47
C GLN A 172 -52.45 8.45 -12.01
N PRO A 173 -51.87 8.58 -10.78
CA PRO A 173 -51.14 9.79 -10.40
C PRO A 173 -49.84 9.91 -11.20
N PRO A 174 -49.38 11.13 -11.51
CA PRO A 174 -48.15 11.35 -12.25
C PRO A 174 -46.94 10.84 -11.47
N ALA A 175 -46.05 10.14 -12.20
CA ALA A 175 -44.83 9.55 -11.69
C ALA A 175 -43.90 10.60 -11.08
N GLN A 176 -43.83 10.65 -9.76
CA GLN A 176 -42.71 11.27 -9.05
C GLN A 176 -41.54 10.28 -9.03
N GLY A 177 -40.56 10.54 -9.89
CA GLY A 177 -39.34 9.75 -9.99
C GLY A 177 -38.53 9.82 -8.71
N TRP A 178 -38.36 8.67 -8.06
CA TRP A 178 -37.34 8.50 -7.02
C TRP A 178 -35.96 8.41 -7.68
N PRO A 179 -34.93 9.07 -7.14
CA PRO A 179 -33.58 8.91 -7.64
C PRO A 179 -33.14 7.47 -7.41
N THR A 180 -32.95 6.73 -8.49
CA THR A 180 -32.29 5.43 -8.53
C THR A 180 -30.87 5.62 -8.01
N GLN A 181 -30.65 5.36 -6.72
CA GLN A 181 -29.31 5.09 -6.22
C GLN A 181 -28.87 3.77 -6.83
N GLN A 182 -28.13 3.83 -7.93
CA GLN A 182 -27.43 2.67 -8.48
C GLN A 182 -26.50 2.14 -7.38
N PRO A 183 -26.67 0.88 -6.92
CA PRO A 183 -25.70 0.29 -6.03
C PRO A 183 -24.34 0.24 -6.75
N PRO A 184 -23.23 0.56 -6.06
CA PRO A 184 -21.91 0.52 -6.67
C PRO A 184 -21.62 -0.89 -7.20
N PRO A 185 -20.87 -1.01 -8.32
CA PRO A 185 -20.57 -2.30 -8.93
C PRO A 185 -19.84 -3.20 -7.91
N GLN A 186 -20.46 -4.32 -7.57
CA GLN A 186 -19.85 -5.36 -6.75
C GLN A 186 -18.79 -6.10 -7.57
N THR A 187 -17.60 -5.51 -7.68
CA THR A 187 -16.41 -6.24 -8.08
C THR A 187 -15.79 -6.85 -6.84
N TRP A 188 -16.12 -8.10 -6.48
CA TRP A 188 -15.20 -9.01 -5.76
C TRP A 188 -15.79 -10.43 -5.66
N GLN A 189 -15.59 -11.23 -6.72
CA GLN A 189 -15.61 -12.69 -6.65
C GLN A 189 -14.19 -13.19 -6.48
N GLY A 190 -13.68 -13.15 -5.25
CA GLY A 190 -12.48 -13.87 -4.84
C GLY A 190 -12.91 -15.14 -4.13
N GLN A 191 -13.01 -16.24 -4.87
CA GLN A 191 -13.32 -17.56 -4.32
C GLN A 191 -12.12 -18.03 -3.48
N PRO A 192 -12.30 -18.39 -2.19
CA PRO A 192 -11.19 -18.86 -1.37
C PRO A 192 -10.69 -20.20 -1.91
N GLN A 193 -9.47 -20.22 -2.47
CA GLN A 193 -8.77 -21.46 -2.76
C GLN A 193 -8.40 -22.11 -1.42
N GLY A 194 -9.00 -23.28 -1.17
CA GLY A 194 -8.71 -24.07 0.01
C GLY A 194 -7.24 -24.51 0.09
N PRO A 195 -6.75 -24.84 1.29
CA PRO A 195 -5.34 -25.20 1.50
C PRO A 195 -4.99 -26.48 0.74
N GLN A 196 -4.05 -26.37 -0.21
CA GLN A 196 -3.34 -27.52 -0.75
C GLN A 196 -2.47 -28.09 0.39
N ARG A 197 -2.78 -29.32 0.83
CA ARG A 197 -1.94 -30.06 1.77
C ARG A 197 -0.64 -30.49 1.06
N PRO A 198 0.50 -30.50 1.79
CA PRO A 198 1.80 -30.93 1.30
C PRO A 198 1.88 -32.43 1.00
#